data_AF-A0A956A5P0-F1
#
_entry.id   AF-A0A956A5P0-F1
#
_cell.length_a   1.000
_cell.length_b   1.000
_cell.length_c   1.000
_cell.angle_alpha   90.00
_cell.angle_beta   90.00
_cell.angle_gamma   90.00
#
_symmetry.space_group_name_H-M   'P 1'
#
loop_
_entity.id
_entity.type
_entity.pdbx_description
1 polymer ?
#
loop_
_entity_poly.entity_id
_entity_poly.type
_entity_poly.pdbx_seq_one_letter_code
_entity_poly.pdbx_strand_id
1 'polypeptide(L)'
;MGLSFRAGLVGLSLALSLVACGGSSPTGGAVDGAKLAVSVAALSLDGVADVVWDIEVVNGAASPEVVWQRRVSSSGYGDGRGSASYVGPCDAGDGVAENVVRVWVVGVYSDAITSLGAFASGASNGAAGPEVPFQNPTTPVTPLTQTVTCAPNADRAVRFDVTLLRPAEQGFFDVAVDFNDIFCSAKFDCCVENEAGTACDHDIALLSDGGGQRGATMVLGFACTAGPRADVETELYLDALELDCTAPTTFGAGFSPDIVIDPSGPAGNQCAAGATEGCAPRVSSPGVDADGYLYQVGVYRGLEQLESGAAPAQKAYWNVALGVVRGESGGAGIEDCWLRTRGTADDAKKAASVENGVIGAGTVYPYLQWEVKLGSCMAEPLAFGSPTAPVRTAYTGTASGATAFAYGFGPNRPAGSFCGAPCEHGTCAGGECLCDTGYEG
;
A
#
# COMPACT_ATOMS: atom_id res chain seq x y z
N MET A 1 -41.58 -16.24 -47.11
CA MET A 1 -40.59 -16.05 -48.19
C MET A 1 -39.23 -16.37 -47.58
N GLY A 2 -38.44 -17.35 -47.97
CA GLY A 2 -38.43 -18.23 -49.12
C GLY A 2 -36.97 -18.64 -49.34
N LEU A 3 -36.71 -19.93 -49.20
CA LEU A 3 -35.60 -20.72 -49.76
C LEU A 3 -34.14 -20.58 -49.25
N SER A 4 -33.67 -21.79 -48.94
CA SER A 4 -32.32 -22.32 -48.78
C SER A 4 -31.48 -22.26 -50.07
N PHE A 5 -30.15 -22.14 -49.93
CA PHE A 5 -29.17 -22.60 -50.92
C PHE A 5 -27.95 -23.23 -50.22
N ARG A 6 -27.44 -24.30 -50.83
CA ARG A 6 -26.40 -25.22 -50.35
C ARG A 6 -24.98 -24.80 -50.74
N ALA A 7 -24.03 -25.24 -49.91
CA ALA A 7 -22.74 -25.89 -50.19
C ALA A 7 -21.68 -25.27 -51.15
N GLY A 8 -20.43 -25.22 -50.66
CA GLY A 8 -19.30 -25.89 -51.34
C GLY A 8 -17.98 -25.12 -51.52
N LEU A 9 -16.89 -25.76 -51.09
CA LEU A 9 -15.49 -25.65 -51.54
C LEU A 9 -14.68 -24.36 -51.24
N VAL A 10 -13.35 -24.33 -51.16
CA VAL A 10 -12.20 -25.22 -50.89
C VAL A 10 -10.98 -24.27 -50.91
N GLY A 11 -10.03 -24.45 -49.99
CA GLY A 11 -8.58 -24.23 -50.17
C GLY A 11 -8.04 -22.81 -50.41
N LEU A 12 -7.10 -22.39 -49.56
CA LEU A 12 -5.68 -22.17 -49.94
C LEU A 12 -4.85 -21.85 -48.69
N SER A 13 -4.00 -22.78 -48.26
CA SER A 13 -2.97 -22.55 -47.24
C SER A 13 -1.80 -21.81 -47.88
N LEU A 14 -1.56 -20.56 -47.46
CA LEU A 14 -0.41 -19.77 -47.86
C LEU A 14 0.65 -19.82 -46.74
N ALA A 15 1.68 -20.62 -46.94
CA ALA A 15 2.86 -20.66 -46.08
C ALA A 15 3.77 -19.46 -46.45
N LEU A 16 3.79 -18.43 -45.62
CA LEU A 16 4.79 -17.36 -45.69
C LEU A 16 6.03 -17.78 -44.89
N SER A 17 7.09 -18.16 -45.59
CA SER A 17 8.44 -18.27 -45.05
C SER A 17 9.07 -16.88 -44.92
N LEU A 18 9.08 -16.33 -43.71
CA LEU A 18 9.87 -15.15 -43.36
C LEU A 18 11.33 -15.58 -43.13
N VAL A 19 12.20 -15.15 -44.03
CA VAL A 19 13.66 -15.19 -43.85
C VAL A 19 14.03 -14.01 -42.96
N ALA A 20 14.26 -14.26 -41.68
CA ALA A 20 14.83 -13.29 -40.76
C ALA A 20 16.36 -13.27 -40.93
N CYS A 21 16.91 -12.11 -41.29
CA CYS A 21 18.35 -11.86 -41.29
C CYS A 21 18.87 -11.95 -39.85
N GLY A 22 19.71 -12.95 -39.60
CA GLY A 22 20.41 -13.13 -38.32
C GLY A 22 21.43 -12.02 -38.09
N GLY A 23 21.13 -11.13 -37.15
CA GLY A 23 22.14 -10.33 -36.48
C GLY A 23 22.99 -11.24 -35.61
N SER A 24 24.29 -11.29 -35.89
CA SER A 24 25.28 -12.04 -35.12
C SER A 24 25.30 -11.53 -33.68
N SER A 25 24.72 -12.30 -32.77
CA SER A 25 24.96 -12.12 -31.33
C SER A 25 26.44 -12.42 -31.05
N PRO A 26 27.14 -11.64 -30.23
CA PRO A 26 28.48 -11.98 -29.80
C PRO A 26 28.42 -13.34 -29.09
N THR A 27 29.13 -14.33 -29.62
CA THR A 27 29.39 -15.62 -29.00
C THR A 27 30.25 -15.39 -27.75
N GLY A 28 29.62 -14.97 -26.65
CA GLY A 28 30.14 -15.24 -25.32
C GLY A 28 30.08 -16.75 -25.11
N GLY A 29 31.22 -17.39 -24.86
CA GLY A 29 31.27 -18.81 -24.57
C GLY A 29 30.27 -19.15 -23.46
N ALA A 30 29.52 -20.22 -23.64
CA ALA A 30 28.62 -20.72 -22.61
C ALA A 30 29.45 -21.02 -21.36
N VAL A 31 29.36 -20.15 -20.37
CA VAL A 31 29.91 -20.42 -19.04
C VAL A 31 28.96 -21.40 -18.40
N ASP A 32 29.32 -22.69 -18.36
CA ASP A 32 28.67 -23.69 -17.51
C ASP A 32 28.95 -23.30 -16.06
N GLY A 33 28.03 -22.52 -15.49
CA GLY A 33 28.11 -21.99 -14.13
C GLY A 33 26.73 -21.98 -13.47
N ALA A 34 26.72 -21.81 -12.14
CA ALA A 34 25.49 -21.64 -11.38
C ALA A 34 24.68 -20.46 -11.94
N LYS A 35 23.37 -20.64 -12.09
CA LYS A 35 22.48 -19.59 -12.60
C LYS A 35 21.50 -19.14 -11.54
N LEU A 36 21.10 -17.89 -11.65
CA LEU A 36 20.16 -17.22 -10.79
C LEU A 36 19.01 -16.72 -11.67
N ALA A 37 17.80 -17.24 -11.44
CA ALA A 37 16.57 -16.77 -12.06
C ALA A 37 15.94 -15.70 -11.15
N VAL A 38 15.92 -14.46 -11.62
CA VAL A 38 15.28 -13.33 -10.94
C VAL A 38 13.92 -13.08 -11.59
N SER A 39 12.85 -13.14 -10.81
CA SER A 39 11.50 -12.80 -11.24
C SER A 39 11.00 -11.61 -10.44
N VAL A 40 10.58 -10.56 -11.13
CA VAL A 40 9.87 -9.42 -10.56
C VAL A 40 8.43 -9.50 -11.04
N ALA A 41 7.50 -9.76 -10.13
CA ALA A 41 6.09 -9.68 -10.44
C ALA A 41 5.65 -8.24 -10.19
N ALA A 42 5.31 -7.53 -11.26
CA ALA A 42 4.54 -6.30 -11.14
C ALA A 42 3.10 -6.60 -11.54
N LEU A 43 2.19 -5.91 -10.89
CA LEU A 43 0.78 -6.08 -11.15
C LEU A 43 0.37 -5.34 -12.43
N SER A 44 -0.57 -5.93 -13.18
CA SER A 44 -1.19 -5.33 -14.37
C SER A 44 -1.84 -4.00 -13.97
N LEU A 45 -1.22 -2.90 -14.34
CA LEU A 45 -1.75 -1.56 -14.12
C LEU A 45 -2.33 -1.02 -15.42
N ASP A 46 -3.59 -0.58 -15.40
CA ASP A 46 -4.20 0.09 -16.56
C ASP A 46 -3.37 1.33 -16.97
N GLY A 47 -3.14 1.48 -18.27
CA GLY A 47 -2.31 2.57 -18.81
C GLY A 47 -0.80 2.40 -18.59
N VAL A 48 -0.33 1.23 -18.14
CA VAL A 48 1.10 0.86 -18.15
C VAL A 48 1.34 -0.14 -19.28
N ALA A 49 2.31 0.18 -20.12
CA ALA A 49 2.79 -0.72 -21.18
C ALA A 49 4.24 -1.15 -20.96
N ASP A 50 4.95 -0.53 -20.02
CA ASP A 50 6.27 -1.02 -19.62
C ASP A 50 6.68 -0.57 -18.22
N VAL A 51 7.49 -1.39 -17.56
CA VAL A 51 8.28 -1.02 -16.38
C VAL A 51 9.73 -1.39 -16.63
N VAL A 52 10.64 -0.48 -16.30
CA VAL A 52 12.08 -0.67 -16.45
C VAL A 52 12.70 -0.94 -15.08
N TRP A 53 13.55 -1.95 -15.04
CA TRP A 53 14.20 -2.45 -13.83
C TRP A 53 15.72 -2.45 -14.01
N ASP A 54 16.43 -2.05 -12.96
CA ASP A 54 17.85 -2.31 -12.82
C ASP A 54 18.05 -3.49 -11.86
N ILE A 55 18.88 -4.45 -12.26
CA ILE A 55 19.18 -5.66 -11.48
C ILE A 55 20.71 -5.74 -11.31
N GLU A 56 21.16 -5.94 -10.08
CA GLU A 56 22.57 -6.16 -9.74
C GLU A 56 22.67 -7.40 -8.85
N VAL A 57 23.70 -8.21 -9.07
CA VAL A 57 24.05 -9.34 -8.21
C VAL A 57 25.46 -9.14 -7.69
N VAL A 58 25.61 -9.10 -6.38
CA VAL A 58 26.91 -9.03 -5.69
C VAL A 58 27.18 -10.33 -4.94
N ASN A 59 28.43 -10.78 -4.89
CA ASN A 59 28.80 -12.00 -4.14
C ASN A 59 29.00 -11.72 -2.64
N GLY A 60 29.19 -12.80 -1.87
CA GLY A 60 29.34 -12.75 -0.41
C GLY A 60 30.75 -12.48 0.09
N ALA A 61 31.64 -11.97 -0.76
CA ALA A 61 33.02 -11.69 -0.37
C ALA A 61 33.12 -10.60 0.70
N ALA A 62 34.18 -10.63 1.51
CA ALA A 62 34.44 -9.59 2.53
C ALA A 62 34.53 -8.17 1.93
N SER A 63 34.93 -8.07 0.67
CA SER A 63 34.75 -6.89 -0.17
C SER A 63 33.85 -7.32 -1.33
N PRO A 64 32.53 -7.09 -1.26
CA PRO A 64 31.57 -7.60 -2.23
C PRO A 64 31.93 -7.15 -3.65
N GLU A 65 31.90 -8.08 -4.59
CA GLU A 65 32.15 -7.85 -6.00
C GLU A 65 30.84 -7.99 -6.79
N VAL A 66 30.63 -7.12 -7.78
CA VAL A 66 29.51 -7.24 -8.71
C VAL A 66 29.78 -8.43 -9.63
N VAL A 67 28.96 -9.48 -9.51
CA VAL A 67 28.99 -10.64 -10.39
C VAL A 67 28.46 -10.24 -11.77
N TRP A 68 27.34 -9.53 -11.80
CA TRP A 68 26.79 -8.89 -13.00
C TRP A 68 25.74 -7.84 -12.65
N GLN A 69 25.45 -6.99 -13.63
CA GLN A 69 24.38 -5.99 -13.56
C GLN A 69 23.70 -5.85 -14.93
N ARG A 70 22.39 -5.55 -14.94
CA ARG A 70 21.61 -5.38 -16.17
C ARG A 70 20.40 -4.50 -15.96
N ARG A 71 20.08 -3.72 -17.00
CA ARG A 71 18.79 -3.06 -17.16
C ARG A 71 17.87 -3.90 -18.04
N VAL A 72 16.64 -4.12 -17.60
CA VAL A 72 15.62 -4.89 -18.32
C VAL A 72 14.30 -4.13 -18.37
N SER A 73 13.46 -4.41 -19.36
CA SER A 73 12.07 -3.95 -19.42
C SER A 73 11.10 -5.12 -19.33
N SER A 74 9.90 -4.85 -18.84
CA SER A 74 8.82 -5.83 -18.82
C SER A 74 8.39 -6.26 -20.22
N SER A 75 8.46 -5.38 -21.22
CA SER A 75 8.16 -5.73 -22.62
C SER A 75 9.18 -6.68 -23.25
N GLY A 76 10.45 -6.58 -22.84
CA GLY A 76 11.54 -7.42 -23.37
C GLY A 76 11.77 -8.71 -22.60
N TYR A 77 11.42 -8.73 -21.31
CA TYR A 77 11.76 -9.81 -20.38
C TYR A 77 10.57 -10.32 -19.56
N GLY A 78 9.35 -9.90 -19.84
CA GLY A 78 8.14 -10.36 -19.15
C GLY A 78 6.87 -10.15 -19.95
N ASP A 79 5.84 -9.58 -19.32
CA ASP A 79 4.49 -9.48 -19.87
C ASP A 79 4.16 -8.15 -20.58
N GLY A 80 5.10 -7.20 -20.60
CA GLY A 80 4.84 -5.83 -21.08
C GLY A 80 3.79 -5.08 -20.23
N ARG A 81 3.57 -5.51 -18.99
CA ARG A 81 2.64 -4.91 -18.01
C ARG A 81 3.30 -4.78 -16.64
N GLY A 82 4.62 -4.86 -16.62
CA GLY A 82 5.49 -4.56 -15.51
C GLY A 82 6.28 -5.74 -14.94
N SER A 83 5.85 -6.99 -15.17
CA SER A 83 6.65 -8.13 -14.71
C SER A 83 7.88 -8.35 -15.59
N ALA A 84 8.97 -8.85 -15.01
CA ALA A 84 10.19 -9.18 -15.74
C ALA A 84 10.87 -10.41 -15.14
N SER A 85 11.44 -11.27 -15.98
CA SER A 85 12.22 -12.43 -15.59
C SER A 85 13.56 -12.46 -16.31
N TYR A 86 14.63 -12.65 -15.57
CA TYR A 86 15.98 -12.67 -16.11
C TYR A 86 16.82 -13.77 -15.45
N VAL A 87 17.60 -14.49 -16.25
CA VAL A 87 18.53 -15.51 -15.76
C VAL A 87 19.96 -15.04 -15.99
N GLY A 88 20.73 -14.90 -14.92
CA GLY A 88 22.14 -14.51 -14.94
C GLY A 88 23.03 -15.50 -14.17
N PRO A 89 24.36 -15.39 -14.26
CA PRO A 89 25.26 -16.20 -13.43
C PRO A 89 25.17 -15.80 -11.95
N CYS A 90 25.60 -16.68 -11.05
CA CYS A 90 25.91 -16.28 -9.68
C CYS A 90 27.17 -16.95 -9.16
N ASP A 91 27.80 -16.35 -8.15
CA ASP A 91 29.06 -16.84 -7.61
C ASP A 91 28.81 -17.95 -6.60
N ALA A 92 29.21 -19.18 -6.92
CA ALA A 92 29.07 -20.34 -6.05
C ALA A 92 30.41 -20.76 -5.40
N GLY A 93 31.41 -19.88 -5.39
CA GLY A 93 32.72 -20.13 -4.79
C GLY A 93 32.67 -20.30 -3.26
N ASP A 94 33.62 -21.08 -2.74
CA ASP A 94 33.76 -21.28 -1.30
C ASP A 94 34.01 -19.95 -0.58
N GLY A 95 33.20 -19.67 0.44
CA GLY A 95 33.28 -18.42 1.22
C GLY A 95 32.68 -17.18 0.55
N VAL A 96 32.12 -17.29 -0.67
CA VAL A 96 31.48 -16.19 -1.41
C VAL A 96 30.09 -16.54 -1.96
N ALA A 97 29.62 -17.77 -1.72
CA ALA A 97 28.39 -18.32 -2.26
C ALA A 97 27.09 -17.60 -1.84
N GLU A 98 27.12 -16.78 -0.78
CA GLU A 98 25.98 -15.97 -0.35
C GLU A 98 25.90 -14.67 -1.17
N ASN A 99 25.11 -14.68 -2.23
CA ASN A 99 24.96 -13.53 -3.12
C ASN A 99 23.80 -12.65 -2.65
N VAL A 100 23.88 -11.35 -2.92
CA VAL A 100 22.78 -10.40 -2.71
C VAL A 100 22.31 -9.90 -4.07
N VAL A 101 21.02 -10.10 -4.35
CA VAL A 101 20.33 -9.55 -5.52
C VAL A 101 19.72 -8.22 -5.14
N ARG A 102 20.02 -7.18 -5.91
CA ARG A 102 19.51 -5.83 -5.75
C ARG A 102 18.66 -5.47 -6.96
N VAL A 103 17.47 -4.92 -6.72
CA VAL A 103 16.54 -4.50 -7.76
C VAL A 103 16.10 -3.06 -7.51
N TRP A 104 16.09 -2.26 -8.56
CA TRP A 104 15.54 -0.91 -8.56
C TRP A 104 14.42 -0.78 -9.58
N VAL A 105 13.39 -0.02 -9.23
CA VAL A 105 12.40 0.47 -10.21
C VAL A 105 13.00 1.71 -10.86
N VAL A 106 13.27 1.66 -12.15
CA VAL A 106 13.86 2.79 -12.90
C VAL A 106 12.77 3.77 -13.35
N GLY A 107 11.65 3.23 -13.82
CA GLY A 107 10.53 4.03 -14.32
C GLY A 107 9.35 3.16 -14.78
N VAL A 108 8.17 3.77 -14.81
CA VAL A 108 6.92 3.19 -15.31
C VAL A 108 6.48 3.99 -16.53
N TYR A 109 6.04 3.33 -17.60
CA TYR A 109 5.80 3.98 -18.88
C TYR A 109 4.46 3.58 -19.49
N SER A 110 3.78 4.54 -20.13
CA SER A 110 2.47 4.31 -20.75
C SER A 110 2.57 3.65 -22.12
N ASP A 111 3.76 3.66 -22.72
CA ASP A 111 4.08 2.99 -23.98
C ASP A 111 5.27 2.02 -23.79
N ALA A 112 5.41 1.06 -24.71
CA ALA A 112 6.57 0.18 -24.74
C ALA A 112 7.86 0.98 -24.93
N ILE A 113 8.89 0.67 -24.13
CA ILE A 113 10.16 1.41 -24.18
C ILE A 113 10.97 0.99 -25.41
N THR A 114 11.42 1.99 -26.17
CA THR A 114 12.21 1.76 -27.41
C THR A 114 13.73 1.81 -27.18
N SER A 115 14.17 2.38 -26.06
CA SER A 115 15.57 2.43 -25.63
C SER A 115 15.64 2.38 -24.10
N LEU A 116 16.38 1.41 -23.55
CA LEU A 116 16.54 1.22 -22.10
C LEU A 116 17.65 2.09 -21.49
N GLY A 117 18.63 2.49 -22.30
CA GLY A 117 19.87 3.05 -21.78
C GLY A 117 20.75 2.00 -21.10
N ALA A 118 21.77 2.47 -20.36
CA ALA A 118 22.65 1.61 -19.57
C ALA A 118 22.11 1.45 -18.14
N PHE A 119 22.55 0.40 -17.45
CA PHE A 119 22.33 0.24 -16.01
C PHE A 119 22.87 1.46 -15.26
N ALA A 120 22.10 1.96 -14.28
CA ALA A 120 22.48 3.14 -13.51
C ALA A 120 21.89 3.13 -12.08
N SER A 121 21.81 1.94 -11.45
CA SER A 121 21.34 1.76 -10.08
C SER A 121 20.02 2.51 -9.78
N GLY A 122 19.03 2.36 -10.65
CA GLY A 122 17.72 2.98 -10.47
C GLY A 122 17.63 4.44 -10.91
N ALA A 123 18.71 5.05 -11.40
CA ALA A 123 18.63 6.37 -12.01
C ALA A 123 17.75 6.30 -13.28
N SER A 124 16.78 7.21 -13.37
CA SER A 124 15.79 7.26 -14.47
C SER A 124 16.39 7.67 -15.82
N ASN A 125 17.68 8.04 -15.86
CA ASN A 125 18.34 8.43 -17.09
C ASN A 125 18.49 7.25 -18.06
N GLY A 126 18.28 7.52 -19.35
CA GLY A 126 18.58 6.59 -20.45
C GLY A 126 17.42 5.75 -20.95
N ALA A 127 16.39 5.50 -20.12
CA ALA A 127 15.13 4.92 -20.60
C ALA A 127 14.27 6.02 -21.25
N ALA A 128 13.80 5.80 -22.48
CA ALA A 128 13.10 6.81 -23.27
C ALA A 128 11.67 6.39 -23.60
N GLY A 129 10.70 7.11 -23.04
CA GLY A 129 9.27 6.93 -23.27
C GLY A 129 8.45 7.93 -22.44
N PRO A 130 7.13 7.98 -22.65
CA PRO A 130 6.21 8.75 -21.80
C PRO A 130 6.12 8.10 -20.41
N GLU A 131 6.81 8.70 -19.45
CA GLU A 131 6.82 8.23 -18.06
C GLU A 131 5.47 8.50 -17.38
N VAL A 132 5.01 7.52 -16.63
CA VAL A 132 3.83 7.59 -15.78
C VAL A 132 4.30 7.89 -14.35
N PRO A 133 3.76 8.92 -13.68
CA PRO A 133 4.10 9.19 -12.29
C PRO A 133 3.81 7.98 -11.40
N PHE A 134 4.73 7.65 -10.49
CA PHE A 134 4.58 6.57 -9.53
C PHE A 134 5.43 6.85 -8.27
N GLN A 135 5.01 6.30 -7.13
CA GLN A 135 5.81 6.36 -5.92
C GLN A 135 6.85 5.26 -6.01
N ASN A 136 8.12 5.64 -6.10
CA ASN A 136 9.20 4.67 -6.20
C ASN A 136 9.50 4.07 -4.82
N PRO A 137 9.37 2.73 -4.62
CA PRO A 137 9.79 2.07 -3.39
C PRO A 137 11.32 1.97 -3.26
N THR A 138 12.07 2.45 -4.25
CA THR A 138 13.54 2.40 -4.30
C THR A 138 14.15 3.79 -4.48
N THR A 139 15.41 3.92 -4.09
CA THR A 139 16.26 5.07 -4.42
C THR A 139 17.61 4.58 -4.94
N PRO A 140 18.46 5.43 -5.55
CA PRO A 140 19.78 4.99 -6.01
C PRO A 140 20.65 4.32 -4.93
N VAL A 141 20.41 4.65 -3.66
CA VAL A 141 21.14 4.08 -2.51
C VAL A 141 20.31 3.04 -1.73
N THR A 142 19.04 2.85 -2.07
CA THR A 142 18.10 1.95 -1.38
C THR A 142 17.41 1.03 -2.40
N PRO A 143 18.09 -0.03 -2.89
CA PRO A 143 17.46 -1.08 -3.68
C PRO A 143 16.50 -1.94 -2.85
N LEU A 144 15.65 -2.70 -3.54
CA LEU A 144 15.07 -3.93 -3.00
C LEU A 144 16.15 -5.01 -2.96
N THR A 145 16.26 -5.77 -1.86
CA THR A 145 17.33 -6.75 -1.69
C THR A 145 16.81 -8.13 -1.31
N GLN A 146 17.39 -9.17 -1.89
CA GLN A 146 17.19 -10.57 -1.48
C GLN A 146 18.54 -11.29 -1.43
N THR A 147 18.73 -12.12 -0.40
CA THR A 147 19.94 -12.94 -0.25
C THR A 147 19.69 -14.34 -0.78
N VAL A 148 20.66 -14.92 -1.47
CA VAL A 148 20.56 -16.26 -2.06
C VAL A 148 21.89 -17.01 -1.96
N THR A 149 21.83 -18.26 -1.49
CA THR A 149 22.99 -19.15 -1.50
C THR A 149 23.10 -19.89 -2.82
N CYS A 150 24.10 -19.52 -3.61
CA CYS A 150 24.41 -20.15 -4.88
C CYS A 150 25.08 -21.51 -4.68
N ALA A 151 24.78 -22.44 -5.58
CA ALA A 151 25.37 -23.78 -5.57
C ALA A 151 25.91 -24.10 -6.97
N PRO A 152 27.08 -24.75 -7.08
CA PRO A 152 27.64 -25.10 -8.37
C PRO A 152 26.68 -25.94 -9.21
N ASN A 153 26.55 -25.62 -10.50
CA ASN A 153 25.69 -26.34 -11.45
C ASN A 153 24.21 -26.47 -11.04
N ALA A 154 23.73 -25.55 -10.20
CA ALA A 154 22.35 -25.51 -9.78
C ALA A 154 21.76 -24.13 -10.02
N ASP A 155 20.50 -24.12 -10.45
CA ASP A 155 19.74 -22.88 -10.57
C ASP A 155 19.16 -22.50 -9.20
N ARG A 156 19.14 -21.21 -8.92
CA ARG A 156 18.45 -20.63 -7.76
C ARG A 156 17.44 -19.61 -8.24
N ALA A 157 16.23 -19.66 -7.68
CA ALA A 157 15.21 -18.66 -7.96
C ALA A 157 15.23 -17.58 -6.87
N VAL A 158 15.13 -16.34 -7.29
CA VAL A 158 14.88 -15.18 -6.43
C VAL A 158 13.66 -14.46 -6.97
N ARG A 159 12.74 -14.12 -6.07
CA ARG A 159 11.47 -13.49 -6.40
C ARG A 159 11.33 -12.18 -5.64
N PHE A 160 10.87 -11.15 -6.36
CA PHE A 160 10.43 -9.89 -5.80
C PHE A 160 8.94 -9.72 -6.14
N ASP A 161 8.11 -9.62 -5.11
CA ASP A 161 6.69 -9.29 -5.25
C ASP A 161 6.52 -7.81 -4.96
N VAL A 162 6.22 -7.02 -6.00
CA VAL A 162 6.21 -5.56 -5.94
C VAL A 162 4.90 -5.01 -6.50
N THR A 163 4.15 -4.33 -5.66
CA THR A 163 2.98 -3.53 -6.07
C THR A 163 3.39 -2.08 -6.16
N LEU A 164 3.24 -1.43 -7.32
CA LEU A 164 3.58 -0.02 -7.48
C LEU A 164 2.34 0.86 -7.31
N LEU A 165 2.54 2.02 -6.67
CA LEU A 165 1.52 3.00 -6.37
C LEU A 165 1.63 4.17 -7.34
N ARG A 166 0.52 4.60 -7.92
CA ARG A 166 0.47 5.75 -8.84
C ARG A 166 -0.50 6.81 -8.36
N PRO A 167 -0.32 8.10 -8.69
CA PRO A 167 -1.36 9.08 -8.46
C PRO A 167 -2.52 8.82 -9.43
N ALA A 168 -3.75 8.99 -8.97
CA ALA A 168 -4.95 8.78 -9.75
C ALA A 168 -5.63 10.12 -10.09
N GLU A 169 -6.01 10.29 -11.36
CA GLU A 169 -6.62 11.53 -11.88
C GLU A 169 -8.16 11.47 -11.95
N GLN A 170 -8.79 10.51 -11.26
CA GLN A 170 -10.25 10.37 -11.33
C GLN A 170 -10.96 11.45 -10.48
N GLY A 171 -11.55 12.42 -11.16
CA GLY A 171 -11.98 13.73 -10.67
C GLY A 171 -13.13 13.79 -9.65
N PHE A 172 -12.97 13.16 -8.49
CA PHE A 172 -13.79 13.46 -7.30
C PHE A 172 -13.01 13.42 -5.98
N PHE A 173 -11.70 13.15 -6.03
CA PHE A 173 -10.82 13.08 -4.88
C PHE A 173 -9.63 14.02 -5.10
N ASP A 174 -9.30 14.84 -4.09
CA ASP A 174 -8.27 15.86 -4.23
C ASP A 174 -6.87 15.25 -4.47
N VAL A 175 -6.59 14.06 -3.90
CA VAL A 175 -5.46 13.20 -4.24
C VAL A 175 -5.86 11.75 -4.04
N ALA A 176 -5.74 10.93 -5.08
CA ALA A 176 -5.96 9.49 -5.00
C ALA A 176 -4.72 8.72 -5.48
N VAL A 177 -4.60 7.46 -5.06
CA VAL A 177 -3.49 6.57 -5.38
C VAL A 177 -3.99 5.20 -5.84
N ASP A 178 -3.41 4.63 -6.88
CA ASP A 178 -3.77 3.32 -7.44
C ASP A 178 -2.80 2.24 -6.98
N PHE A 179 -3.30 1.18 -6.37
CA PHE A 179 -2.57 -0.07 -6.16
C PHE A 179 -3.55 -1.24 -6.21
N ASN A 180 -3.17 -2.34 -6.87
CA ASN A 180 -4.09 -3.46 -7.14
C ASN A 180 -5.35 -3.12 -7.94
N ASP A 181 -5.22 -2.15 -8.86
CA ASP A 181 -6.33 -1.55 -9.60
C ASP A 181 -7.43 -0.99 -8.66
N ILE A 182 -7.02 -0.60 -7.45
CA ILE A 182 -7.84 0.02 -6.41
C ILE A 182 -7.30 1.43 -6.20
N PHE A 183 -8.18 2.41 -6.43
CA PHE A 183 -7.91 3.82 -6.25
C PHE A 183 -8.31 4.23 -4.83
N CYS A 184 -7.35 4.58 -4.00
CA CYS A 184 -7.55 5.04 -2.64
C CYS A 184 -7.37 6.55 -2.51
N SER A 185 -8.18 7.17 -1.67
CA SER A 185 -8.04 8.55 -1.22
C SER A 185 -7.97 8.55 0.31
N ALA A 186 -7.16 9.45 0.84
CA ALA A 186 -7.02 9.65 2.27
C ALA A 186 -6.87 11.13 2.60
N LYS A 187 -7.33 11.49 3.79
CA LYS A 187 -7.14 12.82 4.36
C LYS A 187 -7.28 12.82 5.87
N PHE A 188 -6.84 13.88 6.51
CA PHE A 188 -7.15 14.20 7.89
C PHE A 188 -7.56 15.66 8.01
N ASP A 189 -8.85 15.91 8.25
CA ASP A 189 -9.39 17.26 8.34
C ASP A 189 -9.53 17.68 9.80
N CYS A 190 -8.77 18.70 10.22
CA CYS A 190 -8.85 19.25 11.56
C CYS A 190 -9.77 20.48 11.67
N CYS A 191 -10.01 21.15 10.55
CA CYS A 191 -10.76 22.38 10.49
C CYS A 191 -11.32 22.60 9.09
N VAL A 192 -12.22 23.56 8.96
CA VAL A 192 -12.59 24.14 7.67
C VAL A 192 -11.54 25.18 7.33
N GLU A 193 -10.86 25.03 6.20
CA GLU A 193 -9.88 26.00 5.73
C GLU A 193 -10.55 27.29 5.25
N ASN A 194 -9.80 28.39 5.32
CA ASN A 194 -10.23 29.65 4.70
C ASN A 194 -10.25 29.53 3.16
N GLU A 195 -10.83 30.52 2.48
CA GLU A 195 -10.91 30.53 1.00
C GLU A 195 -9.56 30.39 0.29
N ALA A 196 -8.46 30.72 0.97
CA ALA A 196 -7.11 30.62 0.42
C ALA A 196 -6.46 29.25 0.65
N GLY A 197 -7.04 28.34 1.46
CA GLY A 197 -6.42 27.06 1.82
C GLY A 197 -5.10 27.23 2.58
N THR A 198 -4.98 28.29 3.38
CA THR A 198 -3.70 28.65 4.06
C THR A 198 -3.78 28.64 5.57
N ALA A 199 -4.99 28.59 6.13
CA ALA A 199 -5.23 28.56 7.56
C ALA A 199 -6.61 27.98 7.85
N CYS A 200 -6.80 27.48 9.06
CA CYS A 200 -8.11 27.17 9.61
C CYS A 200 -8.96 28.45 9.78
N ASP A 201 -10.16 28.44 9.21
CA ASP A 201 -11.18 29.46 9.47
C ASP A 201 -11.95 29.13 10.75
N HIS A 202 -12.43 27.90 10.88
CA HIS A 202 -13.12 27.41 12.08
C HIS A 202 -13.02 25.89 12.21
N ASP A 203 -13.23 25.37 13.42
CA ASP A 203 -13.30 23.93 13.68
C ASP A 203 -14.49 23.29 12.95
N ILE A 204 -14.34 22.05 12.50
CA ILE A 204 -15.44 21.28 11.91
C ILE A 204 -16.41 20.91 13.03
N ALA A 205 -17.68 21.26 12.92
CA ALA A 205 -18.68 21.01 13.97
C ALA A 205 -19.64 19.86 13.60
N LEU A 206 -19.18 18.60 13.72
CA LEU A 206 -19.94 17.42 13.25
C LEU A 206 -20.51 16.55 14.38
N LEU A 207 -19.74 16.22 15.41
CA LEU A 207 -20.22 15.37 16.50
C LEU A 207 -20.89 16.20 17.61
N SER A 208 -21.85 15.60 18.30
CA SER A 208 -22.54 16.25 19.42
C SER A 208 -21.77 16.05 20.73
N ASP A 209 -21.60 17.10 21.52
CA ASP A 209 -20.99 17.08 22.84
C ASP A 209 -21.96 16.59 23.94
N GLY A 210 -21.49 16.51 25.19
CA GLY A 210 -22.30 16.10 26.34
C GLY A 210 -23.48 17.04 26.64
N GLY A 211 -23.46 18.27 26.13
CA GLY A 211 -24.58 19.23 26.19
C GLY A 211 -25.54 19.13 25.01
N GLY A 212 -25.28 18.23 24.06
CA GLY A 212 -26.05 18.04 22.83
C GLY A 212 -25.76 19.08 21.74
N GLN A 213 -24.82 20.00 21.93
CA GLN A 213 -24.40 20.95 20.90
C GLN A 213 -23.39 20.30 19.96
N ARG A 214 -23.21 20.85 18.75
CA ARG A 214 -22.12 20.40 17.87
C ARG A 214 -20.80 21.00 18.36
N GLY A 215 -19.81 20.14 18.59
CA GLY A 215 -18.48 20.53 19.05
C GLY A 215 -17.40 20.35 17.97
N ALA A 216 -16.19 20.82 18.27
CA ALA A 216 -15.01 20.67 17.42
C ALA A 216 -14.75 19.19 17.09
N THR A 217 -14.59 18.87 15.82
CA THR A 217 -14.44 17.52 15.31
C THR A 217 -13.25 17.46 14.36
N MET A 218 -12.41 16.44 14.47
CA MET A 218 -11.39 16.11 13.47
C MET A 218 -11.82 14.83 12.73
N VAL A 219 -11.50 14.70 11.45
CA VAL A 219 -12.00 13.60 10.62
C VAL A 219 -10.85 12.94 9.87
N LEU A 220 -10.61 11.66 10.16
CA LEU A 220 -9.87 10.78 9.27
C LEU A 220 -10.79 10.31 8.16
N GLY A 221 -10.41 10.60 6.91
CA GLY A 221 -11.06 10.08 5.72
C GLY A 221 -10.21 8.99 5.08
N PHE A 222 -10.80 7.83 4.80
CA PHE A 222 -10.16 6.76 4.04
C PHE A 222 -11.20 6.09 3.14
N ALA A 223 -10.99 6.12 1.84
CA ALA A 223 -11.91 5.50 0.88
C ALA A 223 -11.16 4.96 -0.31
N CYS A 224 -11.52 3.76 -0.77
CA CYS A 224 -10.95 3.16 -1.96
C CYS A 224 -12.02 2.62 -2.90
N THR A 225 -11.69 2.50 -4.18
CA THR A 225 -12.59 2.01 -5.24
C THR A 225 -11.82 1.22 -6.29
N ALA A 226 -12.34 0.06 -6.68
CA ALA A 226 -11.81 -0.72 -7.80
C ALA A 226 -12.34 -0.28 -9.19
N GLY A 227 -13.13 0.80 -9.23
CA GLY A 227 -13.87 1.24 -10.40
C GLY A 227 -15.06 0.32 -10.76
N PRO A 228 -15.59 0.40 -12.00
CA PRO A 228 -16.77 -0.36 -12.44
C PRO A 228 -16.51 -1.85 -12.73
N ARG A 229 -15.32 -2.37 -12.42
CA ARG A 229 -14.94 -3.73 -12.79
C ARG A 229 -15.59 -4.75 -11.85
N ALA A 230 -16.17 -5.79 -12.43
CA ALA A 230 -16.92 -6.80 -11.68
C ALA A 230 -16.02 -7.88 -11.05
N ASP A 231 -14.79 -8.02 -11.52
CA ASP A 231 -13.81 -9.02 -11.11
C ASP A 231 -12.88 -8.54 -9.99
N VAL A 232 -13.03 -7.30 -9.51
CA VAL A 232 -12.28 -6.73 -8.40
C VAL A 232 -13.24 -6.33 -7.28
N GLU A 233 -12.81 -6.49 -6.05
CA GLU A 233 -13.58 -6.13 -4.86
C GLU A 233 -12.71 -5.42 -3.83
N THR A 234 -13.06 -4.16 -3.53
CA THR A 234 -12.28 -3.35 -2.59
C THR A 234 -12.49 -3.81 -1.15
N GLU A 235 -11.42 -4.29 -0.53
CA GLU A 235 -11.34 -4.48 0.92
C GLU A 235 -10.39 -3.44 1.53
N LEU A 236 -10.76 -2.86 2.67
CA LEU A 236 -9.98 -1.89 3.42
C LEU A 236 -9.40 -2.54 4.67
N TYR A 237 -8.17 -2.18 4.98
CA TYR A 237 -7.44 -2.57 6.19
C TYR A 237 -6.98 -1.30 6.90
N LEU A 238 -7.13 -1.24 8.22
CA LEU A 238 -6.80 -0.06 9.02
C LEU A 238 -6.23 -0.51 10.37
N ASP A 239 -5.29 0.24 10.91
CA ASP A 239 -4.86 0.12 12.30
C ASP A 239 -5.79 0.86 13.26
N ALA A 240 -5.54 0.73 14.55
CA ALA A 240 -6.14 1.63 15.52
C ALA A 240 -5.71 3.08 15.24
N LEU A 241 -6.50 4.03 15.68
CA LEU A 241 -6.04 5.41 15.78
C LEU A 241 -5.40 5.57 17.14
N GLU A 242 -4.14 5.96 17.15
CA GLU A 242 -3.33 6.09 18.35
C GLU A 242 -2.98 7.56 18.59
N LEU A 243 -3.20 8.04 19.81
CA LEU A 243 -2.86 9.41 20.22
C LEU A 243 -1.77 9.35 21.30
N ASP A 244 -0.65 10.01 21.05
CA ASP A 244 0.42 10.26 22.04
C ASP A 244 0.34 11.75 22.43
N CYS A 245 -0.05 12.02 23.68
CA CYS A 245 -0.45 13.33 24.17
C CYS A 245 0.46 13.86 25.28
N THR A 246 1.15 12.98 26.02
CA THR A 246 1.96 13.35 27.19
C THR A 246 3.45 13.46 26.88
N ALA A 247 3.95 12.66 25.94
CA ALA A 247 5.35 12.67 25.52
C ALA A 247 5.46 12.60 23.99
N PRO A 248 4.76 13.48 23.26
CA PRO A 248 4.63 13.37 21.82
C PRO A 248 5.99 13.39 21.13
N THR A 249 6.32 12.30 20.45
CA THR A 249 7.47 12.24 19.56
C THR A 249 6.99 12.32 18.11
N THR A 250 7.77 12.99 17.25
CA THR A 250 7.64 12.82 15.79
C THR A 250 7.86 11.34 15.45
N PHE A 251 7.26 10.82 14.36
CA PHE A 251 7.36 9.41 13.96
C PHE A 251 8.71 8.79 14.28
N GLY A 252 8.71 7.67 15.00
CA GLY A 252 9.90 6.87 15.20
C GLY A 252 9.92 6.14 16.52
N ALA A 253 11.14 5.82 16.96
CA ALA A 253 11.37 5.20 18.25
C ALA A 253 10.95 6.18 19.36
N GLY A 254 9.90 5.84 20.10
CA GLY A 254 9.44 6.62 21.25
C GLY A 254 7.95 6.90 21.28
N PHE A 255 7.23 6.77 20.15
CA PHE A 255 5.78 6.98 20.13
C PHE A 255 5.10 5.95 21.04
N SER A 256 4.40 6.45 22.06
CA SER A 256 3.68 5.63 23.05
C SER A 256 2.24 6.11 23.13
N PRO A 257 1.26 5.34 22.65
CA PRO A 257 -0.12 5.80 22.68
C PRO A 257 -0.62 5.96 24.12
N ASP A 258 -1.10 7.16 24.43
CA ASP A 258 -1.85 7.46 25.65
C ASP A 258 -3.33 7.10 25.49
N ILE A 259 -3.85 7.19 24.25
CA ILE A 259 -5.22 6.82 23.87
C ILE A 259 -5.17 5.98 22.59
N VAL A 260 -5.94 4.89 22.56
CA VAL A 260 -6.10 4.00 21.41
C VAL A 260 -7.58 3.88 21.08
N ILE A 261 -7.92 4.06 19.81
CA ILE A 261 -9.29 4.05 19.30
C ILE A 261 -9.45 2.88 18.33
N ASP A 262 -10.37 1.98 18.64
CA ASP A 262 -10.77 0.85 17.81
C ASP A 262 -11.85 1.28 16.79
N PRO A 263 -11.53 1.29 15.47
CA PRO A 263 -12.44 1.73 14.42
C PRO A 263 -13.42 0.62 13.97
N SER A 264 -13.42 -0.57 14.56
CA SER A 264 -14.24 -1.71 14.13
C SER A 264 -15.69 -1.69 14.62
N GLY A 265 -16.01 -0.85 15.61
CA GLY A 265 -17.36 -0.79 16.20
C GLY A 265 -18.45 -0.39 15.20
N PRO A 266 -19.74 -0.65 15.46
CA PRO A 266 -20.82 -0.45 14.49
C PRO A 266 -20.81 0.96 13.90
N ALA A 267 -21.28 1.15 12.66
CA ALA A 267 -21.34 2.49 12.08
C ALA A 267 -22.22 3.43 12.93
N GLY A 268 -21.72 4.64 13.22
CA GLY A 268 -22.34 5.65 14.07
C GLY A 268 -21.42 6.12 15.19
N ASN A 269 -22.02 6.74 16.22
CA ASN A 269 -21.31 7.18 17.41
C ASN A 269 -20.97 5.95 18.27
N GLN A 270 -19.71 5.83 18.69
CA GLN A 270 -19.21 4.68 19.45
C GLN A 270 -19.46 4.83 20.95
N CYS A 271 -19.44 6.07 21.44
CA CYS A 271 -19.48 6.41 22.86
C CYS A 271 -20.64 7.36 23.15
N ALA A 272 -21.06 7.40 24.42
CA ALA A 272 -21.87 8.52 24.90
C ALA A 272 -21.02 9.80 24.89
N ALA A 273 -21.61 10.91 24.45
CA ALA A 273 -20.91 12.19 24.39
C ALA A 273 -20.47 12.63 25.81
N GLY A 274 -19.20 13.01 25.95
CA GLY A 274 -18.55 13.40 27.21
C GLY A 274 -18.19 12.24 28.14
N ALA A 275 -18.19 11.00 27.65
CA ALA A 275 -17.84 9.80 28.43
C ALA A 275 -17.06 8.78 27.58
N THR A 276 -15.94 9.23 27.00
CA THR A 276 -15.01 8.43 26.20
C THR A 276 -14.10 7.54 27.04
N GLU A 277 -13.68 7.96 28.24
CA GLU A 277 -12.86 7.14 29.16
C GLU A 277 -13.52 5.79 29.52
N GLY A 278 -14.84 5.80 29.68
CA GLY A 278 -15.64 4.62 29.96
C GLY A 278 -16.06 3.80 28.72
N CYS A 279 -15.57 4.14 27.53
CA CYS A 279 -16.05 3.60 26.26
C CYS A 279 -15.36 2.30 25.80
N ALA A 280 -14.79 1.55 26.74
CA ALA A 280 -14.16 0.27 26.42
C ALA A 280 -15.16 -0.71 25.74
N PRO A 281 -14.72 -1.52 24.76
CA PRO A 281 -13.35 -1.62 24.26
C PRO A 281 -13.00 -0.61 23.14
N ARG A 282 -13.86 0.37 22.84
CA ARG A 282 -13.69 1.26 21.68
C ARG A 282 -12.64 2.33 21.87
N VAL A 283 -12.50 2.79 23.12
CA VAL A 283 -11.43 3.68 23.53
C VAL A 283 -10.75 3.01 24.71
N SER A 284 -9.43 2.89 24.64
CA SER A 284 -8.58 2.58 25.78
C SER A 284 -7.57 3.70 25.97
N SER A 285 -7.24 3.99 27.22
CA SER A 285 -6.53 5.21 27.59
C SER A 285 -5.48 4.92 28.67
N PRO A 286 -4.46 4.10 28.36
CA PRO A 286 -3.52 3.61 29.35
C PRO A 286 -2.67 4.72 30.02
N GLY A 287 -2.54 5.89 29.38
CA GLY A 287 -1.67 6.97 29.85
C GLY A 287 -2.40 8.17 30.46
N VAL A 288 -3.64 8.43 30.07
CA VAL A 288 -4.38 9.67 30.42
C VAL A 288 -5.88 9.41 30.55
N ASP A 289 -6.62 10.38 31.10
CA ASP A 289 -8.09 10.38 31.01
C ASP A 289 -8.51 10.85 29.61
N ALA A 290 -9.14 9.97 28.82
CA ALA A 290 -9.54 10.28 27.45
C ALA A 290 -10.55 11.43 27.38
N ASP A 291 -11.36 11.67 28.43
CA ASP A 291 -12.34 12.75 28.46
C ASP A 291 -11.70 14.14 28.47
N GLY A 292 -10.41 14.23 28.82
CA GLY A 292 -9.62 15.46 28.71
C GLY A 292 -9.24 15.83 27.27
N TYR A 293 -9.34 14.88 26.32
CA TYR A 293 -8.88 15.05 24.94
C TYR A 293 -10.00 14.81 23.92
N LEU A 294 -10.96 13.95 24.24
CA LEU A 294 -12.04 13.53 23.37
C LEU A 294 -13.37 13.65 24.12
N TYR A 295 -14.39 14.21 23.46
CA TYR A 295 -15.76 14.14 23.96
C TYR A 295 -16.59 13.09 23.22
N GLN A 296 -16.19 12.63 22.04
CA GLN A 296 -16.91 11.56 21.32
C GLN A 296 -16.03 10.91 20.25
N VAL A 297 -16.33 9.66 19.91
CA VAL A 297 -15.79 8.99 18.72
C VAL A 297 -16.95 8.53 17.84
N GLY A 298 -16.85 8.79 16.53
CA GLY A 298 -17.77 8.30 15.52
C GLY A 298 -17.04 7.49 14.46
N VAL A 299 -17.60 6.36 14.04
CA VAL A 299 -17.08 5.56 12.93
C VAL A 299 -18.14 5.51 11.84
N TYR A 300 -17.79 5.96 10.65
CA TYR A 300 -18.69 5.97 9.50
C TYR A 300 -18.05 5.18 8.38
N ARG A 301 -18.60 4.01 8.10
CA ARG A 301 -18.12 3.14 7.03
C ARG A 301 -19.27 2.63 6.19
N GLY A 302 -18.96 2.23 4.98
CA GLY A 302 -19.96 1.65 4.09
C GLY A 302 -19.40 1.31 2.73
N LEU A 303 -20.24 0.64 1.97
CA LEU A 303 -20.07 0.44 0.54
C LEU A 303 -20.93 1.49 -0.16
N GLU A 304 -20.33 2.32 -0.99
CA GLU A 304 -21.07 3.34 -1.71
C GLU A 304 -21.81 2.70 -2.89
N GLN A 305 -23.11 2.99 -2.99
CA GLN A 305 -23.95 2.51 -4.09
C GLN A 305 -23.83 3.35 -5.36
N LEU A 306 -22.69 4.04 -5.54
CA LEU A 306 -22.43 4.78 -6.77
C LEU A 306 -22.25 3.82 -7.93
N GLU A 307 -22.84 4.17 -9.05
CA GLU A 307 -22.62 3.50 -10.33
C GLU A 307 -21.67 4.35 -11.17
N SER A 308 -20.70 3.72 -11.81
CA SER A 308 -19.88 4.33 -12.86
C SER A 308 -20.37 3.77 -14.20
N GLY A 309 -21.31 4.49 -14.82
CA GLY A 309 -22.09 3.97 -15.93
C GLY A 309 -23.21 3.06 -15.43
N ALA A 310 -23.21 1.79 -15.84
CA ALA A 310 -24.21 0.79 -15.41
C ALA A 310 -23.66 -0.25 -14.43
N ALA A 311 -22.44 -0.06 -13.93
CA ALA A 311 -21.76 -0.99 -13.04
C ALA A 311 -21.46 -0.32 -11.68
N PRO A 312 -21.55 -1.05 -10.57
CA PRO A 312 -21.17 -0.53 -9.25
C PRO A 312 -19.72 -0.09 -9.25
N ALA A 313 -19.43 1.07 -8.66
CA ALA A 313 -18.07 1.59 -8.54
C ALA A 313 -17.21 0.84 -7.52
N GLN A 314 -17.73 -0.19 -6.84
CA GLN A 314 -17.00 -0.98 -5.85
C GLN A 314 -16.28 -0.12 -4.79
N LYS A 315 -16.90 1.00 -4.38
CA LYS A 315 -16.28 1.94 -3.45
C LYS A 315 -16.57 1.54 -2.01
N ALA A 316 -15.52 1.35 -1.23
CA ALA A 316 -15.58 1.19 0.21
C ALA A 316 -14.99 2.43 0.89
N TYR A 317 -15.55 2.84 2.03
CA TYR A 317 -14.99 3.91 2.84
C TYR A 317 -15.03 3.55 4.32
N TRP A 318 -14.08 4.12 5.07
CA TRP A 318 -13.93 3.97 6.51
C TRP A 318 -13.42 5.28 7.11
N ASN A 319 -14.36 6.11 7.56
CA ASN A 319 -14.06 7.40 8.15
C ASN A 319 -14.18 7.31 9.68
N VAL A 320 -13.29 8.00 10.38
CA VAL A 320 -13.33 8.11 11.84
C VAL A 320 -13.40 9.59 12.20
N ALA A 321 -14.44 9.97 12.92
CA ALA A 321 -14.65 11.31 13.45
C ALA A 321 -14.29 11.35 14.94
N LEU A 322 -13.43 12.27 15.32
CA LEU A 322 -12.98 12.50 16.68
C LEU A 322 -13.60 13.81 17.15
N GLY A 323 -14.51 13.75 18.12
CA GLY A 323 -15.00 14.93 18.82
C GLY A 323 -13.96 15.31 19.86
N VAL A 324 -13.32 16.46 19.69
CA VAL A 324 -12.09 16.80 20.43
C VAL A 324 -12.34 17.87 21.49
N VAL A 325 -11.60 17.76 22.59
CA VAL A 325 -11.54 18.77 23.64
C VAL A 325 -10.28 19.62 23.41
N ARG A 326 -10.48 20.93 23.25
CA ARG A 326 -9.39 21.91 23.16
C ARG A 326 -8.97 22.30 24.57
N GLY A 327 -7.68 22.44 24.81
CA GLY A 327 -7.15 22.89 26.09
C GLY A 327 -7.57 24.34 26.36
N GLU A 328 -8.11 24.60 27.55
CA GLU A 328 -8.18 25.97 28.06
C GLU A 328 -6.76 26.44 28.42
N SER A 329 -6.52 27.75 28.54
CA SER A 329 -5.17 28.32 28.70
C SER A 329 -4.32 27.65 29.80
N GLY A 330 -3.47 26.68 29.41
CA GLY A 330 -2.57 25.92 30.28
C GLY A 330 -3.08 24.55 30.74
N GLY A 331 -4.26 24.11 30.31
CA GLY A 331 -4.77 22.74 30.48
C GLY A 331 -4.34 21.83 29.33
N ALA A 332 -4.38 20.51 29.57
CA ALA A 332 -4.19 19.53 28.52
C ALA A 332 -5.33 19.59 27.50
N GLY A 333 -5.02 19.35 26.24
CA GLY A 333 -6.01 19.30 25.17
C GLY A 333 -5.51 18.52 23.95
N ILE A 334 -6.39 18.33 22.97
CA ILE A 334 -6.05 17.59 21.75
C ILE A 334 -4.84 18.18 21.01
N GLU A 335 -4.57 19.47 21.15
CA GLU A 335 -3.45 20.16 20.54
C GLU A 335 -2.07 19.66 21.01
N ASP A 336 -2.02 19.01 22.17
CA ASP A 336 -0.80 18.40 22.71
C ASP A 336 -0.49 17.05 22.03
N CYS A 337 -1.45 16.48 21.32
CA CYS A 337 -1.35 15.12 20.80
C CYS A 337 -0.74 15.04 19.40
N TRP A 338 -0.10 13.90 19.14
CA TRP A 338 0.13 13.38 17.80
C TRP A 338 -0.77 12.19 17.53
N LEU A 339 -1.40 12.17 16.36
CA LEU A 339 -2.12 11.02 15.85
C LEU A 339 -1.18 10.15 15.02
N ARG A 340 -1.30 8.83 15.18
CA ARG A 340 -0.74 7.82 14.28
C ARG A 340 -1.80 6.80 13.88
N THR A 341 -1.84 6.45 12.59
CA THR A 341 -2.47 5.22 12.10
C THR A 341 -1.96 4.86 10.70
N ARG A 342 -2.27 3.66 10.23
CA ARG A 342 -1.94 3.16 8.89
C ARG A 342 -3.15 2.48 8.29
N GLY A 343 -3.25 2.50 6.98
CA GLY A 343 -4.29 1.80 6.26
C GLY A 343 -3.84 1.36 4.88
N THR A 344 -4.39 0.26 4.40
CA THR A 344 -4.17 -0.22 3.03
C THR A 344 -5.48 -0.81 2.49
N ALA A 345 -5.45 -1.24 1.24
CA ALA A 345 -6.57 -1.93 0.61
C ALA A 345 -6.08 -3.20 -0.10
N ASP A 346 -6.98 -4.08 -0.52
CA ASP A 346 -6.64 -5.16 -1.43
C ASP A 346 -7.87 -5.63 -2.21
N ASP A 347 -7.63 -6.43 -3.25
CA ASP A 347 -8.69 -7.08 -4.04
C ASP A 347 -9.11 -8.39 -3.40
N ALA A 348 -10.27 -8.41 -2.74
CA ALA A 348 -10.81 -9.59 -2.08
C ALA A 348 -11.16 -10.76 -3.03
N LYS A 349 -11.16 -10.54 -4.36
CA LYS A 349 -11.45 -11.59 -5.36
C LYS A 349 -10.20 -12.25 -5.94
N LYS A 350 -9.01 -11.70 -5.74
CA LYS A 350 -7.75 -12.28 -6.22
C LYS A 350 -6.96 -12.90 -5.06
N ALA A 351 -5.87 -13.59 -5.40
CA ALA A 351 -4.91 -14.03 -4.39
C ALA A 351 -4.40 -12.78 -3.65
N ALA A 352 -4.76 -12.67 -2.38
CA ALA A 352 -4.55 -11.45 -1.61
C ALA A 352 -3.06 -11.23 -1.36
N SER A 353 -2.59 -10.02 -1.63
CA SER A 353 -1.30 -9.54 -1.12
C SER A 353 -1.39 -9.23 0.38
N VAL A 354 -2.62 -9.02 0.87
CA VAL A 354 -2.96 -8.82 2.28
C VAL A 354 -3.86 -9.97 2.74
N GLU A 355 -3.29 -10.98 3.41
CA GLU A 355 -4.07 -12.10 3.93
C GLU A 355 -4.42 -11.86 5.39
N ASN A 356 -5.72 -11.75 5.70
CA ASN A 356 -6.22 -11.49 7.06
C ASN A 356 -5.53 -10.29 7.72
N GLY A 357 -5.40 -9.19 6.97
CA GLY A 357 -4.75 -7.97 7.44
C GLY A 357 -3.23 -8.03 7.44
N VAL A 358 -2.61 -9.08 6.91
CA VAL A 358 -1.14 -9.24 6.93
C VAL A 358 -0.57 -9.17 5.52
N ILE A 359 0.30 -8.19 5.28
CA ILE A 359 1.23 -8.19 4.16
C ILE A 359 2.38 -9.12 4.52
N GLY A 360 2.62 -10.12 3.66
CA GLY A 360 3.68 -11.12 3.86
C GLY A 360 5.08 -10.52 4.00
N ALA A 361 5.94 -11.18 4.79
CA ALA A 361 7.33 -10.76 4.92
C ALA A 361 8.04 -10.74 3.56
N GLY A 362 8.82 -9.69 3.30
CA GLY A 362 9.54 -9.51 2.05
C GLY A 362 8.70 -9.06 0.85
N THR A 363 7.38 -8.97 0.97
CA THR A 363 6.50 -8.36 -0.05
C THR A 363 6.64 -6.84 0.00
N VAL A 364 6.75 -6.20 -1.16
CA VAL A 364 6.79 -4.73 -1.29
C VAL A 364 5.40 -4.25 -1.70
N TYR A 365 4.66 -3.75 -0.73
CA TYR A 365 3.26 -3.36 -0.89
C TYR A 365 3.02 -1.95 -0.31
N PRO A 366 2.25 -1.11 -0.99
CA PRO A 366 1.98 0.24 -0.51
C PRO A 366 0.97 0.27 0.63
N TYR A 367 1.09 1.28 1.48
CA TYR A 367 0.08 1.64 2.46
C TYR A 367 0.04 3.15 2.65
N LEU A 368 -1.05 3.63 3.21
CA LEU A 368 -1.25 5.01 3.62
C LEU A 368 -0.90 5.15 5.09
N GLN A 369 -0.31 6.27 5.45
CA GLN A 369 0.05 6.59 6.81
C GLN A 369 -0.47 7.98 7.17
N TRP A 370 -1.10 8.04 8.33
CA TRP A 370 -1.48 9.28 9.00
C TRP A 370 -0.54 9.47 10.17
N GLU A 371 0.12 10.61 10.18
CA GLU A 371 0.96 11.07 11.26
C GLU A 371 0.80 12.57 11.40
N VAL A 372 -0.08 12.97 12.29
CA VAL A 372 -0.60 14.33 12.31
C VAL A 372 -0.36 14.95 13.68
N LYS A 373 0.36 16.08 13.70
CA LYS A 373 0.45 16.92 14.90
C LYS A 373 -0.85 17.70 15.07
N LEU A 374 -1.68 17.31 16.02
CA LEU A 374 -3.06 17.79 16.12
C LEU A 374 -3.18 19.28 16.52
N GLY A 375 -2.16 19.83 17.17
CA GLY A 375 -2.12 21.27 17.50
C GLY A 375 -1.80 22.20 16.32
N SER A 376 -1.34 21.67 15.18
CA SER A 376 -0.98 22.48 14.00
C SER A 376 -1.58 21.98 12.70
N CYS A 377 -2.47 21.00 12.75
CA CYS A 377 -3.08 20.42 11.57
C CYS A 377 -4.19 21.29 10.98
N MET A 378 -4.35 21.21 9.66
CA MET A 378 -5.41 21.87 8.90
C MET A 378 -6.23 20.83 8.15
N ALA A 379 -6.54 21.04 6.86
CA ALA A 379 -6.92 19.94 5.99
C ALA A 379 -5.64 19.29 5.46
N GLU A 380 -5.38 18.06 5.87
CA GLU A 380 -4.18 17.31 5.49
C GLU A 380 -4.55 16.28 4.40
N PRO A 381 -4.54 16.65 3.10
CA PRO A 381 -4.79 15.69 2.04
C PRO A 381 -3.64 14.70 1.94
N LEU A 382 -3.92 13.52 1.38
CA LEU A 382 -2.87 12.57 1.00
C LEU A 382 -1.86 13.26 0.08
N ALA A 383 -0.60 13.32 0.50
CA ALA A 383 0.48 13.85 -0.33
C ALA A 383 1.23 12.71 -1.03
N PHE A 384 1.51 12.90 -2.30
CA PHE A 384 2.31 12.00 -3.11
C PHE A 384 3.75 12.48 -3.19
N GLY A 385 4.74 11.60 -3.03
CA GLY A 385 6.16 11.94 -3.12
C GLY A 385 6.73 12.77 -1.96
N SER A 386 5.94 13.02 -0.90
CA SER A 386 6.36 13.81 0.27
C SER A 386 6.51 12.91 1.50
N PRO A 387 7.74 12.49 1.87
CA PRO A 387 7.97 11.57 2.98
C PRO A 387 7.68 12.19 4.36
N THR A 388 7.51 13.52 4.43
CA THR A 388 7.26 14.26 5.68
C THR A 388 5.84 14.82 5.76
N ALA A 389 4.98 14.55 4.77
CA ALA A 389 3.61 15.02 4.81
C ALA A 389 2.80 14.30 5.92
N PRO A 390 1.82 14.97 6.54
CA PRO A 390 1.03 14.38 7.62
C PRO A 390 0.19 13.19 7.17
N VAL A 391 -0.34 13.23 5.95
CA VAL A 391 -0.98 12.07 5.29
C VAL A 391 -0.16 11.73 4.06
N ARG A 392 0.40 10.52 4.02
CA ARG A 392 1.37 10.14 2.97
C ARG A 392 1.32 8.67 2.64
N THR A 393 1.97 8.30 1.54
CA THR A 393 2.19 6.92 1.15
C THR A 393 3.50 6.37 1.73
N ALA A 394 3.55 5.07 1.98
CA ALA A 394 4.72 4.34 2.39
C ALA A 394 4.70 2.91 1.83
N TYR A 395 5.80 2.17 2.01
CA TYR A 395 6.00 0.83 1.48
C TYR A 395 6.50 -0.13 2.54
N THR A 396 6.04 -1.38 2.48
CA THR A 396 6.76 -2.49 3.12
C THR A 396 8.04 -2.80 2.35
N GLY A 397 9.08 -3.26 3.05
CA GLY A 397 10.39 -3.54 2.47
C GLY A 397 10.66 -5.04 2.28
N THR A 398 11.60 -5.36 1.40
CA THR A 398 12.08 -6.74 1.18
C THR A 398 12.79 -7.35 2.40
N ALA A 399 13.38 -6.50 3.25
CA ALA A 399 13.99 -6.90 4.52
C ALA A 399 13.02 -6.77 5.71
N SER A 400 11.80 -6.27 5.48
CA SER A 400 10.81 -6.12 6.55
C SER A 400 10.19 -7.47 6.89
N GLY A 401 9.88 -7.66 8.18
CA GLY A 401 8.98 -8.72 8.60
C GLY A 401 7.57 -8.52 8.05
N ALA A 402 6.68 -9.45 8.35
CA ALA A 402 5.27 -9.30 8.00
C ALA A 402 4.71 -8.00 8.59
N THR A 403 3.90 -7.28 7.82
CA THR A 403 3.26 -6.04 8.26
C THR A 403 1.77 -6.31 8.44
N ALA A 404 1.31 -6.23 9.69
CA ALA A 404 -0.09 -6.44 10.03
C ALA A 404 -0.86 -5.11 10.16
N PHE A 405 -2.15 -5.18 9.84
CA PHE A 405 -3.18 -4.20 10.14
C PHE A 405 -4.18 -4.82 11.11
N ALA A 406 -4.62 -4.05 12.10
CA ALA A 406 -5.45 -4.57 13.18
C ALA A 406 -6.91 -4.83 12.77
N TYR A 407 -7.45 -4.14 11.76
CA TYR A 407 -8.88 -4.17 11.41
C TYR A 407 -9.12 -4.23 9.91
N GLY A 408 -10.22 -4.85 9.49
CA GLY A 408 -10.60 -5.00 8.08
C GLY A 408 -12.08 -4.79 7.83
N PHE A 409 -12.44 -4.33 6.63
CA PHE A 409 -13.82 -4.08 6.19
C PHE A 409 -13.93 -4.14 4.65
N GLY A 410 -14.93 -4.84 4.14
CA GLY A 410 -15.20 -4.92 2.70
C GLY A 410 -16.54 -5.60 2.40
N PRO A 411 -16.89 -5.82 1.13
CA PRO A 411 -18.17 -6.42 0.75
C PRO A 411 -18.38 -7.83 1.29
N ASN A 412 -17.34 -8.64 1.32
CA ASN A 412 -17.37 -9.97 1.94
C ASN A 412 -16.72 -10.03 3.34
N ARG A 413 -16.32 -8.88 3.91
CA ARG A 413 -15.73 -8.79 5.24
C ARG A 413 -16.49 -7.81 6.13
N PRO A 414 -17.28 -8.30 7.11
CA PRO A 414 -17.83 -7.40 8.12
C PRO A 414 -16.70 -6.71 8.86
N ALA A 415 -16.92 -5.46 9.25
CA ALA A 415 -15.90 -4.75 10.02
C ALA A 415 -15.59 -5.48 11.32
N GLY A 416 -14.30 -5.67 11.56
CA GLY A 416 -13.82 -6.42 12.72
C GLY A 416 -12.31 -6.36 12.82
N SER A 417 -11.81 -6.81 13.96
CA SER A 417 -10.39 -7.00 14.23
C SER A 417 -9.86 -8.30 13.62
N PHE A 418 -8.60 -8.28 13.23
CA PHE A 418 -7.82 -9.46 12.89
C PHE A 418 -7.07 -9.94 14.12
N CYS A 419 -7.24 -11.20 14.49
CA CYS A 419 -6.41 -11.83 15.51
C CYS A 419 -5.39 -12.74 14.83
N GLY A 420 -4.14 -12.69 15.30
CA GLY A 420 -3.13 -13.65 14.89
C GLY A 420 -3.50 -15.05 15.38
N ALA A 421 -3.55 -16.03 14.47
CA ALA A 421 -4.16 -17.37 14.66
C ALA A 421 -5.64 -17.31 15.09
N PRO A 422 -6.49 -18.27 14.69
CA PRO A 422 -7.91 -18.21 15.03
C PRO A 422 -8.08 -18.17 16.55
N CYS A 423 -8.86 -17.20 17.02
CA CYS A 423 -9.44 -17.22 18.37
C CYS A 423 -10.43 -18.39 18.47
N GLU A 424 -9.93 -19.61 18.59
CA GLU A 424 -10.78 -20.81 18.66
C GLU A 424 -11.70 -20.80 19.89
N HIS A 425 -11.25 -20.12 20.97
CA HIS A 425 -11.96 -20.00 22.24
C HIS A 425 -11.91 -18.57 22.79
N GLY A 426 -12.25 -17.58 21.96
CA GLY A 426 -12.26 -16.19 22.40
C GLY A 426 -12.88 -15.23 21.40
N THR A 427 -12.96 -13.96 21.80
CA THR A 427 -13.33 -12.85 20.92
C THR A 427 -12.11 -12.03 20.58
N CYS A 428 -11.97 -11.70 19.30
CA CYS A 428 -10.92 -10.80 18.86
C CYS A 428 -11.26 -9.36 19.26
N ALA A 429 -10.40 -8.71 20.03
CA ALA A 429 -10.55 -7.30 20.39
C ALA A 429 -9.18 -6.62 20.31
N GLY A 430 -9.08 -5.53 19.54
CA GLY A 430 -7.81 -4.80 19.42
C GLY A 430 -6.64 -5.58 18.83
N GLY A 431 -6.91 -6.67 18.09
CA GLY A 431 -5.88 -7.56 17.56
C GLY A 431 -5.37 -8.62 18.57
N GLU A 432 -5.87 -8.59 19.80
CA GLU A 432 -5.61 -9.60 20.82
C GLU A 432 -6.77 -10.58 20.92
N CYS A 433 -6.43 -11.83 21.18
CA CYS A 433 -7.42 -12.85 21.46
C CYS A 433 -7.85 -12.78 22.92
N LEU A 434 -9.05 -12.26 23.18
CA LEU A 434 -9.62 -12.34 24.52
C LEU A 434 -10.23 -13.73 24.70
N CYS A 435 -9.50 -14.61 25.39
CA CYS A 435 -9.98 -15.96 25.67
C CYS A 435 -11.27 -15.96 26.51
N ASP A 436 -12.19 -16.86 26.17
CA ASP A 436 -13.36 -17.17 26.98
C ASP A 436 -12.93 -17.66 28.37
N THR A 437 -13.79 -17.48 29.38
CA THR A 437 -13.50 -17.93 30.75
C THR A 437 -13.19 -19.43 30.77
N GLY A 438 -11.98 -19.79 31.23
CA GLY A 438 -11.51 -21.17 31.30
C GLY A 438 -10.54 -21.59 30.19
N TYR A 439 -10.21 -20.68 29.27
CA TYR A 439 -9.18 -20.87 28.25
C TYR A 439 -8.03 -19.88 28.48
N GLU A 440 -6.81 -20.32 28.16
CA GLU A 440 -5.58 -19.50 28.17
C GLU A 440 -4.98 -19.58 26.75
N GLY A 441 -4.53 -18.45 26.19
CA GLY A 441 -4.03 -18.36 24.82
C GLY A 441 -3.25 -17.08 24.59
#